data_AF-A0A7Y4V907-F1
#
_entry.id   AF-A0A7Y4V907-F1
#
_cell.length_a   1.000
_cell.length_b   1.000
_cell.length_c   1.000
_cell.angle_alpha   90.00
_cell.angle_beta   90.00
_cell.angle_gamma   90.00
#
_symmetry.space_group_name_H-M   'P 1'
#
loop_
_entity.id
_entity.type
_entity.pdbx_description
1 polymer ?
#
loop_
_entity_poly.entity_id
_entity_poly.type
_entity_poly.pdbx_seq_one_letter_code
_entity_poly.pdbx_strand_id
1 'polypeptide(L)'
;MSREEARILLESMTKSASLLRHMRTLELVMEAYAEKLGQNSEQWSIAGLLHDADYEAFPEKHPQIIVDRLRALGETEIAHAISAHYTKWNVPYE
;
A
#
# COMPACT_ATOMS: atom_id res chain seq x y z
N MET A 1 -1.11 -11.63 2.77
CA MET A 1 -2.26 -11.59 1.83
C MET A 1 -1.72 -11.75 0.42
N SER A 2 -2.54 -12.22 -0.50
CA SER A 2 -2.21 -12.34 -1.92
C SER A 2 -2.42 -11.01 -2.66
N ARG A 3 -1.77 -10.86 -3.82
CA ARG A 3 -1.99 -9.71 -4.72
C ARG A 3 -3.44 -9.56 -5.20
N GLU A 4 -4.16 -10.67 -5.35
CA GLU A 4 -5.58 -10.66 -5.71
C GLU A 4 -6.42 -10.01 -4.61
N GLU A 5 -6.24 -10.45 -3.36
CA GLU A 5 -6.93 -9.88 -2.19
C GLU A 5 -6.61 -8.41 -2.01
N ALA A 6 -5.35 -8.01 -2.23
CA ALA A 6 -4.94 -6.62 -2.19
C ALA A 6 -5.65 -5.77 -3.25
N ARG A 7 -5.82 -6.27 -4.49
CA ARG A 7 -6.53 -5.53 -5.54
C ARG A 7 -8.02 -5.39 -5.24
N ILE A 8 -8.66 -6.44 -4.73
CA ILE A 8 -10.06 -6.37 -4.27
C ILE A 8 -10.21 -5.32 -3.16
N LEU A 9 -9.25 -5.27 -2.22
CA LEU A 9 -9.22 -4.26 -1.16
C LEU A 9 -9.06 -2.84 -1.73
N LEU A 10 -8.12 -2.63 -2.65
CA LEU A 10 -7.92 -1.34 -3.32
C LEU A 10 -9.21 -0.88 -4.01
N GLU A 11 -9.81 -1.75 -4.83
CA GLU A 11 -11.03 -1.44 -5.57
C GLU A 11 -12.22 -1.18 -4.63
N SER A 12 -12.19 -1.67 -3.39
CA SER A 12 -13.23 -1.36 -2.40
C SER A 12 -13.14 0.08 -1.86
N MET A 13 -11.97 0.73 -1.94
CA MET A 13 -11.68 2.03 -1.33
C MET A 13 -11.44 3.15 -2.36
N THR A 14 -10.95 2.80 -3.55
CA THR A 14 -10.62 3.72 -4.64
C THR A 14 -11.39 3.34 -5.91
N LYS A 15 -12.05 4.32 -6.54
CA LYS A 15 -12.82 4.18 -7.79
C LYS A 15 -12.25 5.02 -8.92
N SER A 16 -11.48 6.06 -8.61
CA SER A 16 -10.89 6.94 -9.60
C SER A 16 -9.89 6.18 -10.50
N ALA A 17 -10.15 6.20 -11.80
CA ALA A 17 -9.27 5.53 -12.77
C ALA A 17 -7.83 6.10 -12.78
N SER A 18 -7.64 7.38 -12.44
CA SER A 18 -6.29 7.95 -12.35
C SER A 18 -5.55 7.45 -11.12
N LEU A 19 -6.23 7.34 -9.98
CA LEU A 19 -5.64 6.80 -8.76
C LEU A 19 -5.32 5.31 -8.93
N LEU A 20 -6.25 4.51 -9.45
CA LEU A 20 -6.00 3.09 -9.71
C LEU A 20 -4.76 2.86 -10.61
N ARG A 21 -4.57 3.72 -11.63
CA ARG A 21 -3.34 3.67 -12.45
C ARG A 21 -2.09 4.05 -11.67
N HIS A 22 -2.15 5.08 -10.82
CA HIS A 22 -1.05 5.47 -9.93
C HIS A 22 -0.62 4.32 -9.02
N MET A 23 -1.57 3.69 -8.31
CA MET A 23 -1.28 2.53 -7.45
C MET A 23 -0.70 1.35 -8.25
N ARG A 24 -1.25 1.07 -9.45
CA ARG A 24 -0.70 0.01 -10.33
C ARG A 24 0.73 0.31 -10.80
N THR A 25 1.06 1.57 -11.06
CA THR A 25 2.44 1.97 -11.40
C THR A 25 3.37 1.69 -10.23
N LEU A 26 2.98 2.04 -9.00
CA LEU A 26 3.81 1.80 -7.82
C LEU A 26 3.94 0.32 -7.48
N GLU A 27 2.89 -0.50 -7.67
CA GLU A 27 2.99 -1.96 -7.58
C GLU A 27 4.13 -2.51 -8.46
N LEU A 28 4.15 -2.14 -9.75
CA LEU A 28 5.16 -2.60 -10.71
C LEU A 28 6.58 -2.11 -10.36
N VAL A 29 6.69 -0.86 -9.92
CA VAL A 29 7.98 -0.29 -9.51
C VAL A 29 8.52 -1.05 -8.28
N MET A 30 7.68 -1.26 -7.27
CA MET A 30 8.07 -1.94 -6.05
C MET A 30 8.42 -3.41 -6.31
N GLU A 31 7.68 -4.11 -7.19
CA GLU A 31 8.03 -5.46 -7.64
C GLU A 31 9.45 -5.52 -8.22
N ALA A 32 9.75 -4.63 -9.18
CA ALA A 32 11.05 -4.61 -9.85
C ALA A 32 12.21 -4.27 -8.89
N TYR A 33 11.98 -3.37 -7.93
CA TYR A 33 12.98 -3.06 -6.91
C TYR A 33 13.20 -4.21 -5.95
N ALA A 34 12.15 -4.92 -5.56
CA ALA A 34 12.27 -6.08 -4.68
C ALA A 34 13.13 -7.16 -5.32
N GLU A 35 12.91 -7.48 -6.60
CA GLU A 35 13.73 -8.44 -7.34
C GLU A 35 15.19 -7.99 -7.41
N LYS A 36 15.43 -6.72 -7.75
CA LYS A 36 16.79 -6.15 -7.84
C LYS A 36 17.54 -6.20 -6.50
N LEU A 37 16.82 -6.08 -5.39
CA LEU A 37 17.38 -6.03 -4.03
C LEU A 37 17.34 -7.38 -3.31
N GLY A 38 16.86 -8.45 -3.96
CA GLY A 38 16.73 -9.78 -3.35
C GLY A 38 15.71 -9.83 -2.21
N GLN A 39 14.68 -8.98 -2.27
CA GLN A 39 13.60 -8.89 -1.27
C GLN A 39 12.36 -9.66 -1.71
N ASN A 40 11.36 -9.75 -0.82
CA ASN A 40 10.08 -10.38 -1.14
C ASN A 40 9.26 -9.52 -2.12
N SER A 41 9.21 -9.95 -3.38
CA SER A 41 8.52 -9.21 -4.45
C SER A 41 7.01 -9.08 -4.23
N GLU A 42 6.34 -10.10 -3.70
CA GLU A 42 4.90 -10.04 -3.44
C GLU A 42 4.57 -8.98 -2.38
N GLN A 43 5.31 -9.00 -1.26
CA GLN A 43 5.11 -8.04 -0.17
C GLN A 43 5.35 -6.59 -0.62
N TRP A 44 6.42 -6.34 -1.38
CA TRP A 44 6.75 -5.02 -1.92
C TRP A 44 5.71 -4.54 -2.92
N SER A 45 5.26 -5.43 -3.82
CA SER A 45 4.21 -5.13 -4.79
C SER A 45 2.93 -4.69 -4.08
N ILE A 46 2.51 -5.43 -3.04
CA ILE A 46 1.29 -5.12 -2.28
C ILE A 46 1.42 -3.78 -1.55
N ALA A 47 2.59 -3.49 -0.96
CA ALA A 47 2.84 -2.19 -0.34
C ALA A 47 2.68 -1.04 -1.35
N GLY A 48 3.25 -1.18 -2.56
CA GLY A 48 3.08 -0.21 -3.64
C GLY A 48 1.64 -0.07 -4.12
N LEU A 49 0.92 -1.19 -4.25
CA LEU A 49 -0.47 -1.23 -4.69
C LEU A 49 -1.42 -0.55 -3.68
N LEU A 50 -1.17 -0.70 -2.39
CA LEU A 50 -2.10 -0.26 -1.34
C LEU A 50 -1.73 1.06 -0.68
N HIS A 51 -0.56 1.66 -0.97
CA HIS A 51 -0.06 2.81 -0.20
C HIS A 51 -1.07 3.96 -0.07
N ASP A 52 -1.78 4.28 -1.15
CA ASP A 52 -2.79 5.34 -1.23
C ASP A 52 -4.24 4.82 -1.21
N ALA A 53 -4.49 3.56 -0.88
CA ALA A 53 -5.79 2.92 -1.10
C ALA A 53 -6.96 3.66 -0.42
N ASP A 54 -6.72 4.29 0.72
CA ASP A 54 -7.72 5.07 1.48
C ASP A 54 -7.80 6.55 1.11
N TYR A 55 -6.91 7.06 0.26
CA TYR A 55 -6.77 8.48 -0.02
C TYR A 55 -8.04 9.10 -0.65
N GLU A 56 -8.66 8.42 -1.62
CA GLU A 56 -9.87 8.95 -2.30
C GLU A 56 -11.05 9.12 -1.36
N ALA A 57 -11.33 8.09 -0.54
CA ALA A 57 -12.48 8.06 0.35
C ALA A 57 -12.24 8.78 1.68
N PHE A 58 -10.99 8.84 2.15
CA PHE A 58 -10.62 9.34 3.48
C PHE A 58 -9.35 10.21 3.48
N PRO A 59 -9.29 11.30 2.68
CA PRO A 59 -8.06 12.08 2.50
C PRO A 59 -7.49 12.65 3.81
N GLU A 60 -8.36 13.08 4.74
CA GLU A 60 -7.95 13.64 6.04
C GLU A 60 -7.41 12.60 7.03
N LYS A 61 -7.69 11.32 6.78
CA LYS A 61 -7.23 10.22 7.64
C LYS A 61 -6.12 9.42 7.00
N HIS A 62 -5.81 9.62 5.72
CA HIS A 62 -4.78 8.88 5.02
C HIS A 62 -3.40 9.05 5.69
N PRO A 63 -2.62 7.96 5.89
CA PRO A 63 -2.88 6.56 5.51
C PRO A 63 -3.47 5.69 6.63
N GLN A 64 -4.07 6.28 7.66
CA GLN A 64 -4.53 5.57 8.86
C GLN A 64 -5.49 4.43 8.55
N ILE A 65 -6.45 4.64 7.65
CA ILE A 65 -7.51 3.65 7.42
C ILE A 65 -6.94 2.40 6.79
N ILE A 66 -6.06 2.55 5.79
CA ILE A 66 -5.43 1.38 5.16
C ILE A 66 -4.44 0.69 6.10
N VAL A 67 -3.67 1.45 6.88
CA VAL A 67 -2.71 0.89 7.85
C VAL A 67 -3.42 0.07 8.92
N ASP A 68 -4.49 0.60 9.52
CA ASP A 68 -5.26 -0.10 10.55
C ASP A 68 -5.94 -1.34 9.98
N ARG A 69 -6.44 -1.27 8.73
CA ARG A 69 -7.01 -2.42 8.04
C ARG A 69 -5.99 -3.54 7.84
N LEU A 70 -4.78 -3.21 7.39
CA LEU A 70 -3.72 -4.18 7.17
C LEU A 70 -3.23 -4.81 8.47
N ARG A 71 -3.10 -4.02 9.55
CA ARG A 71 -2.80 -4.56 10.90
C ARG A 71 -3.85 -5.54 11.37
N ALA A 72 -5.13 -5.23 11.18
CA ALA A 72 -6.23 -6.13 11.54
C ALA A 72 -6.24 -7.45 10.75
N LEU A 73 -5.68 -7.46 9.54
CA LEU A 73 -5.50 -8.66 8.71
C LEU A 73 -4.20 -9.43 9.03
N GLY A 74 -3.36 -8.92 9.94
CA GLY A 74 -2.07 -9.52 10.27
C GLY A 74 -0.92 -9.11 9.34
N GLU A 75 -1.15 -8.24 8.36
CA GLU A 75 -0.16 -7.75 7.39
C GLU A 75 0.70 -6.61 7.98
N THR A 76 1.28 -6.86 9.15
CA THR A 76 1.96 -5.84 9.97
C THR A 76 3.15 -5.19 9.26
N GLU A 77 3.95 -5.96 8.54
CA GLU A 77 5.10 -5.43 7.78
C GLU A 77 4.68 -4.52 6.62
N ILE A 78 3.63 -4.89 5.88
CA ILE A 78 3.09 -4.06 4.79
C ILE A 78 2.48 -2.78 5.38
N ALA A 79 1.74 -2.91 6.48
CA ALA A 79 1.17 -1.78 7.19
C ALA A 79 2.26 -0.81 7.68
N HIS A 80 3.38 -1.33 8.17
CA HIS A 80 4.52 -0.53 8.58
C HIS A 80 5.15 0.23 7.39
N ALA A 81 5.44 -0.48 6.29
CA ALA A 81 5.99 0.14 5.08
C ALA A 81 5.09 1.27 4.54
N ILE A 82 3.77 1.05 4.52
CA ILE A 82 2.81 2.08 4.12
C ILE A 82 2.78 3.22 5.14
N SER A 83 2.82 2.96 6.44
CA SER A 83 2.78 4.05 7.42
C SER A 83 3.94 5.04 7.30
N ALA A 84 5.09 4.61 6.76
CA ALA A 84 6.28 5.43 6.57
C ALA A 84 6.29 6.28 5.28
N HIS A 85 5.42 6.00 4.29
CA HIS A 85 5.42 6.78 3.04
C HIS A 85 4.87 8.20 3.25
N TYR A 86 3.97 8.38 4.23
CA TYR A 86 3.35 9.65 4.53
C TYR A 86 4.09 10.40 5.64
N THR A 87 5.01 11.26 5.23
CA THR A 87 5.93 11.99 6.13
C THR A 87 5.26 12.73 7.30
N LYS A 88 4.02 13.21 7.13
CA LYS A 88 3.29 13.90 8.22
C LYS A 88 2.95 13.00 9.40
N TRP A 89 2.91 11.68 9.19
CA TRP A 89 2.66 10.71 10.24
C TRP A 89 3.90 10.41 11.10
N ASN A 90 5.07 10.91 10.71
CA ASN A 90 6.31 10.87 11.48
C ASN A 90 6.67 9.47 12.02
N VAL A 91 6.36 8.43 11.23
CA VAL A 91 6.77 7.05 11.51
C VAL A 91 8.23 6.90 11.09
N PRO A 92 9.13 6.41 11.97
CA PRO A 92 10.53 6.16 11.61
C PRO A 92 10.65 5.13 10.48
N TYR A 93 11.61 5.33 9.58
CA TYR A 93 12.11 4.28 8.70
C TYR A 93 13.27 3.60 9.45
N GLU A 94 13.06 2.37 9.93
CA GLU A 94 14.14 1.53 10.49
C GLU A 94 14.87 0.76 9.39
#